data_AF-A0A946NG46-F1
#
_entry.id   AF-A0A946NG46-F1
#
_cell.length_a   1.000
_cell.length_b   1.000
_cell.length_c   1.000
_cell.angle_alpha   90.00
_cell.angle_beta   90.00
_cell.angle_gamma   90.00
#
_symmetry.space_group_name_H-M   'P 1'
#
loop_
_entity.id
_entity.type
_entity.pdbx_description
1 polymer ?
#
loop_
_entity_poly.entity_id
_entity_poly.type
_entity_poly.pdbx_seq_one_letter_code
_entity_poly.pdbx_strand_id
1 'polypeptide(L)'
;MSLAVLELNDQALLIHTEQGQCISEPGFAQLTSKGIETGEVARSIAWRSPQASFNQYWRQLNQLPLPSSQRWARHNADIAFAQIEHLLSAVDAPEKLILSVPGSFSDEQMSLLTGLVDASSSQLHAVIDSALAAGLDCQNQTWIVELQLHQTVVSLIQPQNKGDQGSIDILQQELIPDLGIMTIYNSVARHISNSLVTDYRYDPLHNSEGEQAIYDQIPTWLSTLAVKPDITISINSPKGELPLILHKNEIEELIESRLSNLTEILESAEKTDVVFTHSGAIISRLASRFAAARLLSANQGCQNCFSVQQKIALESEQLHRIRSLK
;
A
#
# COMPACT_ATOMS: atom_id res chain seq x y z
N MET A 1 -8.80 15.71 -23.49
CA MET A 1 -8.36 15.83 -22.09
C MET A 1 -8.16 14.43 -21.56
N SER A 2 -6.93 14.03 -21.27
CA SER A 2 -6.63 12.74 -20.63
C SER A 2 -6.79 12.88 -19.11
N LEU A 3 -7.51 11.94 -18.50
CA LEU A 3 -7.65 11.83 -17.06
C LEU A 3 -6.94 10.57 -16.57
N ALA A 4 -6.27 10.69 -15.43
CA ALA A 4 -5.82 9.54 -14.64
C ALA A 4 -6.28 9.63 -13.19
N VAL A 5 -6.27 8.48 -12.52
CA VAL A 5 -6.41 8.37 -11.07
C VAL A 5 -5.09 7.84 -10.53
N LEU A 6 -4.55 8.51 -9.51
CA LEU A 6 -3.37 8.07 -8.75
C LEU A 6 -3.81 7.68 -7.34
N GLU A 7 -3.71 6.39 -7.03
CA GLU A 7 -3.98 5.81 -5.71
C GLU A 7 -2.70 5.79 -4.87
N LEU A 8 -2.76 6.44 -3.69
CA LEU A 8 -1.61 6.64 -2.79
C LEU A 8 -1.58 5.62 -1.64
N ASN A 9 -1.52 4.34 -1.98
CA ASN A 9 -1.17 3.30 -1.03
C ASN A 9 0.31 2.93 -1.22
N ASP A 10 1.17 3.23 -0.25
CA ASP A 10 2.62 3.03 -0.36
C ASP A 10 3.07 1.56 -0.39
N GLN A 11 2.17 0.59 -0.18
CA GLN A 11 2.44 -0.80 -0.53
C GLN A 11 2.54 -0.98 -2.07
N ALA A 12 1.66 -0.30 -2.81
CA ALA A 12 1.53 -0.39 -4.26
C ALA A 12 0.82 0.87 -4.76
N LEU A 13 1.59 1.94 -5.00
CA LEU A 13 1.04 3.14 -5.64
C LEU A 13 0.58 2.73 -7.03
N LEU A 14 -0.59 3.19 -7.44
CA LEU A 14 -1.19 2.78 -8.71
C LEU A 14 -1.69 3.99 -9.47
N ILE A 15 -1.23 4.14 -10.70
CA ILE A 15 -1.76 5.13 -11.64
C ILE A 15 -2.52 4.41 -12.75
N HIS A 16 -3.76 4.83 -12.99
CA HIS A 16 -4.63 4.28 -14.03
C HIS A 16 -5.14 5.43 -14.88
N THR A 17 -5.05 5.32 -16.21
CA THR A 17 -5.63 6.29 -17.14
C THR A 17 -7.00 5.83 -17.65
N GLU A 18 -7.87 6.76 -18.06
CA GLU A 18 -9.15 6.41 -18.72
C GLU A 18 -8.93 5.58 -20.00
N GLN A 19 -7.75 5.71 -20.63
CA GLN A 19 -7.36 4.98 -21.84
C GLN A 19 -6.89 3.54 -21.52
N GLY A 20 -6.81 3.17 -20.24
CA GLY A 20 -6.52 1.82 -19.77
C GLY A 20 -5.05 1.52 -19.49
N GLN A 21 -4.14 2.51 -19.53
CA GLN A 21 -2.78 2.32 -19.02
C GLN A 21 -2.84 2.20 -17.50
N CYS A 22 -2.24 1.16 -16.94
CA CYS A 22 -2.23 0.91 -15.51
C CYS A 22 -0.82 0.51 -15.09
N ILE A 23 -0.22 1.28 -14.19
CA ILE A 23 1.14 1.08 -13.69
C ILE A 23 1.08 1.11 -12.18
N SER A 24 1.86 0.23 -11.55
CA SER A 24 1.99 0.22 -10.10
C SER A 24 3.43 0.00 -9.66
N GLU A 25 3.81 0.66 -8.57
CA GLU A 25 5.11 0.48 -7.95
C GLU A 25 5.04 0.67 -6.43
N PRO A 26 5.93 0.02 -5.66
CA PRO A 26 5.92 0.16 -4.20
C PRO A 26 6.55 1.50 -3.75
N GLY A 27 6.24 1.93 -2.53
CA GLY A 27 6.77 3.14 -1.89
C GLY A 27 8.22 3.00 -1.43
N PHE A 28 9.13 2.61 -2.34
CA PHE A 28 10.56 2.55 -2.12
C PHE A 28 11.27 3.58 -2.99
N ALA A 29 12.32 4.17 -2.44
CA ALA A 29 13.20 5.08 -3.15
C ALA A 29 14.67 4.83 -2.79
N GLN A 30 15.54 4.93 -3.79
CA GLN A 30 16.98 4.87 -3.64
C GLN A 30 17.56 6.21 -4.10
N LEU A 31 18.33 6.84 -3.22
CA LEU A 31 19.15 8.00 -3.59
C LEU A 31 20.46 7.54 -4.22
N THR A 32 20.70 7.94 -5.47
CA THR A 32 21.91 7.59 -6.22
C THR A 32 22.76 8.82 -6.49
N SER A 33 23.93 8.62 -7.09
CA SER A 33 24.75 9.74 -7.56
C SER A 33 24.10 10.52 -8.71
N LYS A 34 23.12 9.93 -9.41
CA LYS A 34 22.48 10.49 -10.62
C LYS A 34 21.08 11.03 -10.39
N GLY A 35 20.41 10.66 -9.29
CA GLY A 35 19.04 11.10 -9.01
C GLY A 35 18.38 10.23 -7.94
N ILE A 36 17.05 10.27 -7.93
CA ILE A 36 16.19 9.42 -7.10
C ILE A 36 15.61 8.33 -8.01
N GLU A 37 15.89 7.07 -7.70
CA GLU A 37 15.21 5.93 -8.32
C GLU A 37 14.06 5.50 -7.41
N THR A 38 12.87 5.25 -7.94
CA THR A 38 11.69 4.85 -7.13
C THR A 38 11.15 3.49 -7.56
N GLY A 39 10.22 2.96 -6.77
CA GLY A 39 9.50 1.75 -7.10
C GLY A 39 10.33 0.48 -6.95
N GLU A 40 10.11 -0.46 -7.87
CA GLU A 40 10.64 -1.81 -7.78
C GLU A 40 12.18 -1.85 -7.91
N VAL A 41 12.74 -0.96 -8.72
CA VAL A 41 14.21 -0.83 -8.88
C VAL A 41 14.84 -0.49 -7.53
N ALA A 42 14.27 0.48 -6.80
CA ALA A 42 14.72 0.84 -5.46
C ALA A 42 14.51 -0.29 -4.44
N ARG A 43 13.35 -0.96 -4.47
CA ARG A 43 13.05 -2.10 -3.60
C ARG A 43 14.08 -3.23 -3.74
N SER A 44 14.50 -3.52 -4.97
CA SER A 44 15.45 -4.60 -5.29
C SER A 44 16.87 -4.40 -4.74
N ILE A 45 17.18 -3.23 -4.19
CA ILE A 45 18.48 -2.90 -3.58
C ILE A 45 18.36 -2.34 -2.16
N ALA A 46 17.15 -2.24 -1.62
CA ALA A 46 16.87 -1.58 -0.36
C ALA A 46 17.70 -2.10 0.81
N TRP A 47 17.87 -3.42 0.91
CA TRP A 47 18.68 -4.06 1.96
C TRP A 47 20.15 -4.17 1.59
N ARG A 48 20.49 -4.14 0.30
CA ARG A 48 21.88 -4.03 -0.18
C ARG A 48 22.51 -2.66 0.09
N SER A 49 21.70 -1.60 0.06
CA SER A 49 22.16 -0.22 0.26
C SER A 49 21.26 0.58 1.23
N PRO A 50 21.11 0.14 2.49
CA PRO A 50 20.09 0.68 3.40
C PRO A 50 20.29 2.15 3.76
N GLN A 51 21.53 2.66 3.74
CA GLN A 51 21.84 4.06 4.07
C GLN A 51 21.31 5.08 3.05
N ALA A 52 20.97 4.62 1.84
CA ALA A 52 20.44 5.45 0.77
C ALA A 52 19.04 4.98 0.30
N SER A 53 18.45 4.03 1.02
CA SER A 53 17.12 3.49 0.76
C SER A 53 16.10 4.12 1.72
N PHE A 54 14.98 4.58 1.17
CA PHE A 54 13.90 5.23 1.88
C PHE A 54 12.58 4.54 1.53
N ASN A 55 11.79 4.22 2.55
CA ASN A 55 10.48 3.59 2.34
C ASN A 55 9.42 4.07 3.35
N GLN A 56 9.67 5.15 4.08
CA GLN A 56 8.72 5.75 5.03
C GLN A 56 8.24 7.14 4.59
N TYR A 57 8.70 7.64 3.44
CA TYR A 57 8.49 9.02 3.02
C TYR A 57 7.02 9.36 2.72
N TRP A 58 6.18 8.39 2.38
CA TRP A 58 4.73 8.58 2.27
C TRP A 58 4.06 8.70 3.64
N ARG A 59 4.31 7.74 4.54
CA ARG A 59 3.83 7.80 5.94
C ARG A 59 4.30 9.08 6.64
N GLN A 60 5.54 9.48 6.39
CA GLN A 60 6.18 10.66 6.97
C GLN A 60 6.28 11.80 5.94
N LEU A 61 5.25 11.99 5.10
CA LEU A 61 5.25 13.06 4.11
C LEU A 61 5.36 14.42 4.81
N ASN A 62 6.52 15.08 4.69
CA ASN A 62 6.82 16.35 5.34
C ASN A 62 8.02 17.02 4.64
N GLN A 63 8.33 18.24 5.08
CA GLN A 63 9.51 19.01 4.65
C GLN A 63 10.63 18.99 5.71
N LEU A 64 10.63 18.03 6.64
CA LEU A 64 11.69 17.89 7.63
C LEU A 64 12.98 17.38 6.96
N PRO A 65 14.15 17.92 7.31
CA PRO A 65 15.41 17.49 6.72
C PRO A 65 15.64 15.99 6.86
N LEU A 66 16.15 15.36 5.80
CA LEU A 66 16.62 13.98 5.87
C LEU A 66 17.77 13.84 6.89
N PRO A 67 17.95 12.65 7.51
CA PRO A 67 18.99 12.44 8.54
C PRO A 67 20.41 12.75 8.07
N SER A 68 20.67 12.60 6.78
CA SER A 68 21.92 12.97 6.13
C SER A 68 21.65 13.93 4.99
N SER A 69 22.62 14.82 4.71
CA SER A 69 22.54 15.69 3.55
C SER A 69 22.65 14.85 2.29
N GLN A 70 21.64 14.95 1.43
CA GLN A 70 21.57 14.22 0.17
C GLN A 70 21.54 15.23 -0.98
N ARG A 71 22.18 14.88 -2.10
CA ARG A 71 22.31 15.78 -3.25
C ARG A 71 20.97 16.07 -3.93
N TRP A 72 20.11 15.06 -4.00
CA TRP A 72 18.89 15.07 -4.82
C TRP A 72 17.60 15.21 -4.02
N ALA A 73 17.66 15.10 -2.69
CA ALA A 73 16.51 15.25 -1.82
C ALA A 73 16.92 15.96 -0.52
N ARG A 74 16.13 16.93 -0.08
CA ARG A 74 16.33 17.60 1.21
C ARG A 74 15.42 17.03 2.28
N HIS A 75 14.24 16.55 1.88
CA HIS A 75 13.17 16.09 2.75
C HIS A 75 12.33 15.01 2.05
N ASN A 76 11.46 14.32 2.82
CA ASN A 76 10.58 13.27 2.30
C ASN A 76 9.69 13.74 1.14
N ALA A 77 9.26 15.01 1.14
CA ALA A 77 8.50 15.59 0.03
C ALA A 77 9.24 15.57 -1.33
N ASP A 78 10.56 15.73 -1.34
CA ASP A 78 11.33 15.70 -2.60
C ASP A 78 11.34 14.27 -3.18
N ILE A 79 11.38 13.26 -2.31
CA ILE A 79 11.33 11.83 -2.69
C ILE A 79 9.93 11.48 -3.20
N ALA A 80 8.89 11.88 -2.49
CA ALA A 80 7.50 11.67 -2.91
C ALA A 80 7.21 12.32 -4.26
N PHE A 81 7.70 13.55 -4.48
CA PHE A 81 7.57 14.27 -5.75
C PHE A 81 8.24 13.52 -6.90
N ALA A 82 9.47 13.04 -6.71
CA ALA A 82 10.15 12.23 -7.73
C ALA A 82 9.35 10.96 -8.11
N GLN A 83 8.68 10.35 -7.13
CA GLN A 83 7.83 9.20 -7.38
C GLN A 83 6.55 9.54 -8.16
N ILE A 84 5.89 10.65 -7.80
CA ILE A 84 4.73 11.16 -8.55
C ILE A 84 5.13 11.43 -10.01
N GLU A 85 6.23 12.15 -10.23
CA GLU A 85 6.73 12.46 -11.57
C GLU A 85 7.05 11.21 -12.39
N HIS A 86 7.65 10.19 -11.75
CA HIS A 86 7.91 8.90 -12.41
C HIS A 86 6.62 8.22 -12.86
N LEU A 87 5.62 8.12 -11.97
CA LEU A 87 4.33 7.52 -12.27
C LEU A 87 3.57 8.29 -13.37
N LEU A 88 3.53 9.62 -13.30
CA LEU A 88 2.89 10.46 -14.31
C LEU A 88 3.57 10.31 -15.68
N SER A 89 4.90 10.34 -15.72
CA SER A 89 5.67 10.18 -16.95
C SER A 89 5.46 8.81 -17.59
N ALA A 90 5.29 7.77 -16.77
CA ALA A 90 5.09 6.41 -17.25
C ALA A 90 3.73 6.18 -17.94
N VAL A 91 2.77 7.09 -17.75
CA VAL A 91 1.45 7.08 -18.41
C VAL A 91 1.22 8.34 -19.27
N ASP A 92 2.29 8.83 -19.89
CA ASP A 92 2.24 9.93 -20.86
C ASP A 92 1.70 11.27 -20.30
N ALA A 93 1.94 11.54 -19.01
CA ALA A 93 1.66 12.80 -18.33
C ALA A 93 0.22 13.33 -18.58
N PRO A 94 -0.82 12.68 -18.00
CA PRO A 94 -2.21 13.02 -18.24
C PRO A 94 -2.52 14.47 -17.85
N GLU A 95 -3.42 15.14 -18.58
CA GLU A 95 -3.74 16.55 -18.32
C GLU A 95 -4.39 16.75 -16.93
N LYS A 96 -5.25 15.81 -16.52
CA LYS A 96 -6.00 15.85 -15.27
C LYS A 96 -5.66 14.66 -14.38
N LEU A 97 -5.63 14.89 -13.08
CA LEU A 97 -5.37 13.86 -12.08
C LEU A 97 -6.43 13.87 -10.98
N ILE A 98 -7.01 12.71 -10.68
CA ILE A 98 -7.74 12.46 -9.43
C ILE A 98 -6.76 11.76 -8.47
N LEU A 99 -6.62 12.28 -7.26
CA LEU A 99 -5.90 11.58 -6.20
C LEU A 99 -6.88 10.74 -5.39
N SER A 100 -6.60 9.45 -5.26
CA SER A 100 -7.27 8.55 -4.32
C SER A 100 -6.35 8.37 -3.11
N VAL A 101 -6.72 8.96 -1.97
CA VAL A 101 -5.82 9.14 -0.83
C VAL A 101 -6.39 8.50 0.43
N PRO A 102 -5.62 7.68 1.14
CA PRO A 102 -6.11 7.00 2.35
C PRO A 102 -6.35 7.95 3.52
N GLY A 103 -7.21 7.51 4.43
CA GLY A 103 -7.53 8.21 5.68
C GLY A 103 -6.33 8.48 6.59
N SER A 104 -5.17 7.86 6.34
CA SER A 104 -3.94 8.08 7.10
C SER A 104 -3.25 9.42 6.84
N PHE A 105 -3.56 10.11 5.74
CA PHE A 105 -2.98 11.42 5.44
C PHE A 105 -3.64 12.50 6.30
N SER A 106 -2.82 13.24 7.05
CA SER A 106 -3.27 14.43 7.80
C SER A 106 -3.58 15.60 6.87
N ASP A 107 -4.28 16.62 7.37
CA ASP A 107 -4.58 17.82 6.57
C ASP A 107 -3.29 18.55 6.13
N GLU A 108 -2.24 18.53 6.96
CA GLU A 108 -0.92 19.07 6.59
C GLU A 108 -0.28 18.27 5.45
N GLN A 109 -0.35 16.93 5.51
CA GLN A 109 0.15 16.06 4.45
C GLN A 109 -0.66 16.22 3.17
N MET A 110 -1.97 16.41 3.28
CA MET A 110 -2.84 16.69 2.15
C MET A 110 -2.46 18.02 1.48
N SER A 111 -2.29 19.09 2.24
CA SER A 111 -1.87 20.41 1.72
C SER A 111 -0.50 20.34 1.02
N LEU A 112 0.44 19.58 1.60
CA LEU A 112 1.74 19.35 0.97
C LEU A 112 1.59 18.55 -0.33
N LEU A 113 0.82 17.46 -0.31
CA LEU A 113 0.57 16.60 -1.46
C LEU A 113 -0.09 17.36 -2.62
N THR A 114 -1.10 18.20 -2.37
CA THR A 114 -1.71 19.01 -3.41
C THR A 114 -0.70 19.97 -4.02
N GLY A 115 0.14 20.61 -3.21
CA GLY A 115 1.23 21.46 -3.68
C GLY A 115 2.29 20.71 -4.51
N LEU A 116 2.56 19.44 -4.21
CA LEU A 116 3.42 18.58 -5.03
C LEU A 116 2.81 18.30 -6.41
N VAL A 117 1.52 17.98 -6.46
CA VAL A 117 0.83 17.73 -7.73
C VAL A 117 0.68 19.01 -8.55
N ASP A 118 0.42 20.16 -7.92
CA ASP A 118 0.36 21.45 -8.63
C ASP A 118 1.70 21.84 -9.27
N ALA A 119 2.81 21.30 -8.75
CA ALA A 119 4.15 21.46 -9.33
C ALA A 119 4.49 20.41 -10.40
N SER A 120 3.63 19.42 -10.63
CA SER A 120 3.81 18.34 -11.59
C SER A 120 3.35 18.72 -13.00
N SER A 121 3.49 17.80 -13.96
CA SER A 121 2.96 17.96 -15.32
C SER A 121 1.42 17.89 -15.42
N SER A 122 0.73 17.44 -14.37
CA SER A 122 -0.70 17.17 -14.38
C SER A 122 -1.47 18.13 -13.47
N GLN A 123 -2.64 18.59 -13.93
CA GLN A 123 -3.50 19.44 -13.12
C GLN A 123 -4.31 18.58 -12.14
N LEU A 124 -4.23 18.89 -10.85
CA LEU A 124 -5.09 18.27 -9.85
C LEU A 124 -6.56 18.63 -10.13
N HIS A 125 -7.37 17.59 -10.39
CA HIS A 125 -8.80 17.73 -10.68
C HIS A 125 -9.66 17.50 -9.44
N ALA A 126 -9.31 16.50 -8.63
CA ALA A 126 -10.05 16.15 -7.42
C ALA A 126 -9.19 15.31 -6.47
N VAL A 127 -9.63 15.25 -5.21
CA VAL A 127 -9.10 14.32 -4.21
C VAL A 127 -10.27 13.55 -3.61
N ILE A 128 -10.19 12.23 -3.59
CA ILE A 128 -11.19 11.34 -2.98
C ILE A 128 -10.53 10.45 -1.93
N ASP A 129 -11.25 10.14 -0.86
CA ASP A 129 -10.82 9.13 0.11
C ASP A 129 -10.74 7.75 -0.56
N SER A 130 -9.64 7.02 -0.37
CA SER A 130 -9.41 5.74 -1.06
C SER A 130 -10.40 4.65 -0.65
N ALA A 131 -10.85 4.63 0.61
CA ALA A 131 -11.87 3.70 1.05
C ALA A 131 -13.23 4.02 0.43
N LEU A 132 -13.57 5.31 0.28
CA LEU A 132 -14.78 5.73 -0.42
C LEU A 132 -14.73 5.32 -1.89
N ALA A 133 -13.60 5.57 -2.57
CA ALA A 133 -13.39 5.16 -3.95
C ALA A 133 -13.52 3.64 -4.13
N ALA A 134 -12.86 2.85 -3.28
CA ALA A 134 -12.93 1.39 -3.33
C ALA A 134 -14.34 0.83 -3.03
N GLY A 135 -15.11 1.54 -2.18
CA GLY A 135 -16.36 1.10 -1.62
C GLY A 135 -17.64 1.48 -2.36
N LEU A 136 -17.58 2.16 -3.51
CA LEU A 136 -18.77 2.69 -4.18
C LEU A 136 -19.84 1.65 -4.53
N ASP A 137 -19.44 0.39 -4.77
CA ASP A 137 -20.37 -0.70 -5.10
C ASP A 137 -20.98 -1.39 -3.87
N CYS A 138 -20.52 -1.05 -2.66
CA CYS A 138 -21.03 -1.64 -1.42
C CYS A 138 -22.48 -1.21 -1.17
N GLN A 139 -23.33 -2.18 -0.79
CA GLN A 139 -24.76 -1.94 -0.52
C GLN A 139 -25.08 -1.85 0.97
N ASN A 140 -24.24 -2.43 1.81
CA ASN A 140 -24.37 -2.44 3.25
C ASN A 140 -23.27 -1.58 3.89
N GLN A 141 -23.45 -1.29 5.17
CA GLN A 141 -22.38 -0.75 5.98
C GLN A 141 -21.18 -1.70 5.94
N THR A 142 -20.00 -1.19 5.59
CA THR A 142 -18.85 -2.02 5.25
C THR A 142 -17.58 -1.44 5.85
N TRP A 143 -16.76 -2.30 6.44
CA TRP A 143 -15.37 -1.98 6.75
C TRP A 143 -14.49 -2.23 5.52
N ILE A 144 -13.81 -1.19 5.06
CA ILE A 144 -12.76 -1.26 4.04
C ILE A 144 -11.41 -1.31 4.76
N VAL A 145 -10.65 -2.38 4.54
CA VAL A 145 -9.33 -2.61 5.13
C VAL A 145 -8.26 -2.42 4.06
N GLU A 146 -7.38 -1.44 4.29
CA GLU A 146 -6.28 -1.06 3.40
C GLU A 146 -4.95 -1.28 4.12
N LEU A 147 -4.25 -2.35 3.75
CA LEU A 147 -2.89 -2.59 4.25
C LEU A 147 -1.92 -1.69 3.49
N GLN A 148 -1.17 -0.86 4.21
CA GLN A 148 -0.11 0.00 3.70
C GLN A 148 1.26 -0.63 3.95
N LEU A 149 2.33 0.05 3.55
CA LEU A 149 3.68 -0.47 3.69
C LEU A 149 4.05 -0.69 5.16
N HIS A 150 3.66 0.26 6.03
CA HIS A 150 4.01 0.25 7.46
C HIS A 150 2.84 0.34 8.43
N GLN A 151 1.60 0.42 7.96
CA GLN A 151 0.40 0.52 8.82
C GLN A 151 -0.83 -0.03 8.08
N THR A 152 -1.97 -0.10 8.76
CA THR A 152 -3.28 -0.44 8.15
C THR A 152 -4.25 0.70 8.41
N VAL A 153 -5.04 1.05 7.39
CA VAL A 153 -6.17 1.96 7.51
C VAL A 153 -7.45 1.15 7.45
N VAL A 154 -8.35 1.37 8.39
CA VAL A 154 -9.63 0.68 8.48
C VAL A 154 -10.73 1.74 8.44
N SER A 155 -11.56 1.73 7.40
CA SER A 155 -12.54 2.78 7.12
C SER A 155 -13.95 2.20 7.06
N LEU A 156 -14.87 2.72 7.87
CA LEU A 156 -16.27 2.34 7.85
C LEU A 156 -17.02 3.20 6.85
N ILE A 157 -17.55 2.60 5.80
CA ILE A 157 -18.42 3.26 4.83
C ILE A 157 -19.89 2.90 5.09
N GLN A 158 -20.76 3.86 4.83
CA GLN A 158 -22.20 3.73 4.94
C GLN A 158 -22.87 4.21 3.65
N PRO A 159 -23.31 3.27 2.80
CA PRO A 159 -24.28 3.59 1.76
C PRO A 159 -25.59 4.06 2.41
N GLN A 160 -26.11 5.20 1.97
CA GLN A 160 -27.44 5.70 2.31
C GLN A 160 -28.36 5.57 1.10
N ASN A 161 -29.36 4.71 1.20
CA ASN A 161 -30.44 4.65 0.22
C ASN A 161 -31.53 5.68 0.60
N LYS A 162 -31.46 6.88 0.02
CA LYS A 162 -32.56 7.86 0.06
C LYS A 162 -33.18 8.03 -1.32
N GLY A 163 -33.99 7.07 -1.75
CA GLY A 163 -34.70 7.13 -3.04
C GLY A 163 -33.76 7.08 -4.25
N ASP A 164 -34.04 7.87 -5.31
CA ASP A 164 -33.31 7.86 -6.59
C ASP A 164 -31.89 8.49 -6.53
N GLN A 165 -31.45 8.98 -5.37
CA GLN A 165 -30.10 9.54 -5.16
C GLN A 165 -29.46 8.89 -3.92
N GLY A 166 -28.72 7.81 -4.12
CA GLY A 166 -27.96 7.14 -3.06
C GLY A 166 -26.65 7.86 -2.76
N SER A 167 -26.30 8.00 -1.48
CA SER A 167 -25.03 8.62 -1.05
C SER A 167 -24.08 7.67 -0.33
N ILE A 168 -22.81 7.89 -0.59
CA ILE A 168 -21.59 7.29 -0.06
C ILE A 168 -20.94 7.97 1.15
N ASP A 169 -21.07 7.58 2.42
CA ASP A 169 -20.37 8.31 3.52
C ASP A 169 -19.26 7.49 4.20
N ILE A 170 -18.13 8.13 4.50
CA ILE A 170 -17.14 7.63 5.46
C ILE A 170 -17.60 8.02 6.88
N LEU A 171 -17.95 7.04 7.71
CA LEU A 171 -18.40 7.26 9.10
C LEU A 171 -17.23 7.32 10.10
N GLN A 172 -16.25 6.44 9.92
CA GLN A 172 -15.16 6.24 10.87
C GLN A 172 -13.91 5.78 10.13
N GLN A 173 -12.74 6.21 10.60
CA GLN A 173 -11.45 5.76 10.10
C GLN A 173 -10.50 5.57 11.26
N GLU A 174 -9.83 4.43 11.27
CA GLU A 174 -8.87 4.05 12.29
C GLU A 174 -7.55 3.61 11.67
N LEU A 175 -6.46 3.89 12.39
CA LEU A 175 -5.12 3.50 12.00
C LEU A 175 -4.61 2.42 12.94
N ILE A 176 -3.97 1.40 12.37
CA ILE A 176 -3.24 0.38 13.10
C ILE A 176 -1.75 0.55 12.76
N PRO A 177 -0.98 1.33 13.56
CA PRO A 177 0.38 1.75 13.22
C PRO A 177 1.39 0.60 13.11
N ASP A 178 1.11 -0.53 13.76
CA ASP A 178 2.02 -1.68 13.86
C ASP A 178 1.64 -2.85 12.94
N LEU A 179 0.61 -2.67 12.10
CA LEU A 179 0.16 -3.67 11.13
C LEU A 179 0.38 -3.15 9.71
N GLY A 180 1.60 -3.28 9.18
CA GLY A 180 1.91 -3.03 7.77
C GLY A 180 2.46 -4.28 7.10
N ILE A 181 2.55 -4.28 5.76
CA ILE A 181 3.13 -5.43 5.04
C ILE A 181 4.60 -5.66 5.41
N MET A 182 5.36 -4.60 5.69
CA MET A 182 6.75 -4.73 6.14
C MET A 182 6.85 -5.43 7.49
N THR A 183 5.89 -5.21 8.40
CA THR A 183 5.84 -5.94 9.67
C THR A 183 5.66 -7.44 9.44
N ILE A 184 4.81 -7.81 8.47
CA ILE A 184 4.60 -9.22 8.08
C ILE A 184 5.87 -9.78 7.46
N TYR A 185 6.46 -9.10 6.46
CA TYR A 185 7.69 -9.56 5.79
C TYR A 185 8.85 -9.71 6.78
N ASN A 186 9.03 -8.77 7.69
CA ASN A 186 10.06 -8.85 8.73
C ASN A 186 9.85 -10.07 9.66
N SER A 187 8.58 -10.44 9.95
CA SER A 187 8.26 -11.61 10.77
C SER A 187 8.62 -12.91 10.05
N VAL A 188 8.28 -12.98 8.75
CA VAL A 188 8.60 -14.13 7.89
C VAL A 188 10.12 -14.27 7.68
N ALA A 189 10.82 -13.17 7.41
CA ALA A 189 12.28 -13.16 7.27
C ALA A 189 12.97 -13.67 8.54
N ARG A 190 12.51 -13.23 9.72
CA ARG A 190 13.02 -13.70 11.02
C ARG A 190 12.72 -15.17 11.26
N HIS A 191 11.53 -15.65 10.90
CA HIS A 191 11.18 -17.08 10.96
C HIS A 191 12.16 -17.91 10.13
N ILE A 192 12.38 -17.52 8.88
CA ILE A 192 13.35 -18.18 7.97
C ILE A 192 14.76 -18.20 8.58
N SER A 193 15.23 -17.05 9.09
CA SER A 193 16.55 -16.95 9.72
C SER A 193 16.67 -17.86 10.93
N ASN A 194 15.69 -17.85 11.85
CA ASN A 194 15.71 -18.69 13.05
C ASN A 194 15.76 -20.19 12.70
N SER A 195 15.01 -20.63 11.69
CA SER A 195 15.05 -22.02 11.22
C SER A 195 16.41 -22.39 10.65
N LEU A 196 17.00 -21.54 9.80
CA LEU A 196 18.33 -21.79 9.22
C LEU A 196 19.47 -21.74 10.24
N VAL A 197 19.37 -20.88 11.26
CA VAL A 197 20.33 -20.85 12.37
C VAL A 197 20.24 -22.14 13.18
N THR A 198 19.04 -22.66 13.40
CA THR A 198 18.81 -23.91 14.15
C THR A 198 19.34 -25.12 13.37
N ASP A 199 19.00 -25.22 12.08
CA ASP A 199 19.28 -26.41 11.28
C ASP A 199 20.69 -26.42 10.67
N TYR A 200 21.19 -25.24 10.29
CA TYR A 200 22.43 -25.10 9.51
C TYR A 200 23.47 -24.16 10.14
N ARG A 201 23.17 -23.52 11.27
CA ARG A 201 24.01 -22.48 11.90
C ARG A 201 24.37 -21.34 10.95
N TYR A 202 23.43 -21.01 10.06
CA TYR A 202 23.58 -19.94 9.08
C TYR A 202 22.48 -18.91 9.30
N ASP A 203 22.88 -17.66 9.53
CA ASP A 203 21.95 -16.53 9.55
C ASP A 203 21.99 -15.80 8.20
N PRO A 204 20.96 -15.95 7.36
CA PRO A 204 20.91 -15.28 6.06
C PRO A 204 20.72 -13.76 6.18
N LEU A 205 20.27 -13.25 7.34
CA LEU A 205 20.07 -11.81 7.57
C LEU A 205 21.34 -11.13 8.09
N HIS A 206 22.41 -11.89 8.33
CA HIS A 206 23.69 -11.32 8.79
C HIS A 206 24.38 -10.47 7.72
N ASN A 207 24.12 -10.74 6.44
CA ASN A 207 24.68 -9.97 5.33
C ASN A 207 23.57 -9.45 4.42
N SER A 208 23.86 -8.34 3.75
CA SER A 208 22.88 -7.60 2.96
C SER A 208 22.44 -8.33 1.68
N GLU A 209 23.27 -9.20 1.11
CA GLU A 209 22.92 -10.01 -0.06
C GLU A 209 21.87 -11.07 0.28
N GLY A 210 22.07 -11.79 1.39
CA GLY A 210 21.13 -12.79 1.90
C GLY A 210 19.82 -12.16 2.39
N GLU A 211 19.91 -11.01 3.07
CA GLU A 211 18.74 -10.24 3.47
C GLU A 211 17.91 -9.81 2.26
N GLN A 212 18.52 -9.17 1.27
CA GLN A 212 17.84 -8.75 0.04
C GLN A 212 17.21 -9.94 -0.68
N ALA A 213 17.95 -11.05 -0.85
CA ALA A 213 17.45 -12.23 -1.53
C ALA A 213 16.21 -12.83 -0.84
N ILE A 214 16.13 -12.76 0.48
CA ILE A 214 14.94 -13.16 1.24
C ILE A 214 13.77 -12.22 0.95
N TYR A 215 13.95 -10.90 1.13
CA TYR A 215 12.85 -9.95 0.95
C TYR A 215 12.32 -9.90 -0.49
N ASP A 216 13.17 -10.14 -1.49
CA ASP A 216 12.74 -10.24 -2.89
C ASP A 216 11.82 -11.43 -3.15
N GLN A 217 11.93 -12.51 -2.36
CA GLN A 217 11.19 -13.75 -2.58
C GLN A 217 9.98 -13.92 -1.65
N ILE A 218 9.94 -13.24 -0.50
CA ILE A 218 8.82 -13.30 0.45
C ILE A 218 7.45 -13.10 -0.22
N PRO A 219 7.22 -12.11 -1.10
CA PRO A 219 5.92 -11.93 -1.75
C PRO A 219 5.47 -13.20 -2.50
N THR A 220 6.39 -13.82 -3.26
CA THR A 220 6.15 -15.05 -4.01
C THR A 220 5.85 -16.22 -3.08
N TRP A 221 6.63 -16.37 -2.01
CA TRP A 221 6.43 -17.43 -1.01
C TRP A 221 5.05 -17.34 -0.34
N LEU A 222 4.67 -16.15 0.13
CA LEU A 222 3.37 -15.92 0.76
C LEU A 222 2.21 -16.14 -0.20
N SER A 223 2.33 -15.69 -1.45
CA SER A 223 1.32 -15.95 -2.47
C SER A 223 1.14 -17.45 -2.76
N THR A 224 2.21 -18.23 -2.67
CA THR A 224 2.17 -19.68 -2.87
C THR A 224 1.57 -20.40 -1.66
N LEU A 225 1.92 -19.98 -0.45
CA LEU A 225 1.35 -20.51 0.80
C LEU A 225 -0.13 -20.14 0.98
N ALA A 226 -0.64 -19.13 0.28
CA ALA A 226 -2.08 -18.87 0.24
C ALA A 226 -2.86 -20.07 -0.32
N VAL A 227 -2.26 -20.83 -1.24
CA VAL A 227 -2.90 -21.94 -1.96
C VAL A 227 -2.34 -23.33 -1.62
N LYS A 228 -1.12 -23.42 -1.08
CA LYS A 228 -0.48 -24.68 -0.67
C LYS A 228 -0.26 -24.74 0.85
N PRO A 229 -0.33 -25.95 1.46
CA PRO A 229 -0.06 -26.11 2.88
C PRO A 229 1.41 -25.89 3.25
N ASP A 230 2.32 -26.11 2.30
CA ASP A 230 3.75 -25.94 2.48
C ASP A 230 4.46 -25.63 1.14
N ILE A 231 5.66 -25.09 1.25
CA ILE A 231 6.58 -24.88 0.12
C ILE A 231 8.02 -25.21 0.54
N THR A 232 8.80 -25.80 -0.35
CA THR A 232 10.25 -25.89 -0.19
C THR A 232 10.91 -24.67 -0.84
N ILE A 233 11.68 -23.93 -0.05
CA ILE A 233 12.49 -22.81 -0.51
C ILE A 233 13.98 -23.19 -0.45
N SER A 234 14.79 -22.52 -1.25
CA SER A 234 16.25 -22.70 -1.25
C SER A 234 16.91 -21.35 -0.97
N ILE A 235 17.78 -21.31 0.05
CA ILE A 235 18.51 -20.11 0.45
C ILE A 235 19.99 -20.28 0.16
N ASN A 236 20.58 -19.33 -0.56
CA ASN A 236 22.00 -19.34 -0.87
C ASN A 236 22.84 -19.10 0.39
N SER A 237 23.88 -19.93 0.55
CA SER A 237 24.91 -19.76 1.57
C SER A 237 26.32 -19.96 0.97
N PRO A 238 27.40 -19.55 1.66
CA PRO A 238 28.76 -19.84 1.22
C PRO A 238 29.09 -21.33 1.08
N LYS A 239 28.29 -22.22 1.67
CA LYS A 239 28.44 -23.68 1.62
C LYS A 239 27.55 -24.35 0.57
N GLY A 240 26.84 -23.56 -0.23
CA GLY A 240 25.84 -24.02 -1.19
C GLY A 240 24.42 -23.67 -0.77
N GLU A 241 23.46 -24.18 -1.52
CA GLU A 241 22.03 -23.99 -1.29
C GLU A 241 21.53 -24.76 -0.06
N LEU A 242 20.79 -24.08 0.81
CA LEU A 242 20.19 -24.65 2.01
C LEU A 242 18.67 -24.76 1.83
N PRO A 243 18.11 -25.99 1.78
CA PRO A 243 16.67 -26.16 1.67
C PRO A 243 15.98 -25.90 3.01
N LEU A 244 14.84 -25.23 2.96
CA LEU A 244 13.94 -25.02 4.10
C LEU A 244 12.50 -25.26 3.66
N ILE A 245 11.69 -25.90 4.50
CA ILE A 245 10.25 -26.02 4.27
C ILE A 245 9.56 -24.92 5.06
N LEU A 246 8.74 -24.12 4.38
CA LEU A 246 7.83 -23.18 5.04
C LEU A 246 6.43 -23.78 5.07
N HIS A 247 5.83 -23.77 6.26
CA HIS A 247 4.48 -24.28 6.47
C HIS A 247 3.48 -23.14 6.59
N LYS A 248 2.30 -23.30 5.97
CA LYS A 248 1.23 -22.30 5.97
C LYS A 248 0.76 -21.97 7.39
N ASN A 249 0.61 -22.98 8.24
CA ASN A 249 0.14 -22.82 9.62
C ASN A 249 1.09 -21.96 10.46
N GLU A 250 2.41 -22.14 10.33
CA GLU A 250 3.40 -21.31 11.03
C GLU A 250 3.31 -19.85 10.59
N ILE A 251 3.18 -19.61 9.27
CA ILE A 251 3.02 -18.27 8.73
C ILE A 251 1.68 -17.65 9.15
N GLU A 252 0.61 -18.43 9.17
CA GLU A 252 -0.70 -18.01 9.65
C GLU A 252 -0.62 -17.59 11.12
N GLU A 253 0.00 -18.39 12.00
CA GLU A 253 0.21 -18.04 13.41
C GLU A 253 0.98 -16.72 13.58
N LEU A 254 2.03 -16.51 12.77
CA LEU A 254 2.79 -15.25 12.77
C LEU A 254 1.93 -14.04 12.39
N ILE A 255 1.06 -14.18 11.39
CA ILE A 255 0.15 -13.11 10.97
C ILE A 255 -0.92 -12.89 12.04
N GLU A 256 -1.57 -13.97 12.48
CA GLU A 256 -2.64 -13.99 13.48
C GLU A 256 -2.25 -13.28 14.78
N SER A 257 -1.01 -13.45 15.23
CA SER A 257 -0.46 -12.77 16.41
C SER A 257 -0.50 -11.23 16.36
N ARG A 258 -0.74 -10.64 15.18
CA ARG A 258 -0.75 -9.20 14.93
C ARG A 258 -2.13 -8.63 14.60
N LEU A 259 -3.16 -9.48 14.55
CA LEU A 259 -4.48 -9.09 14.08
C LEU A 259 -5.44 -8.66 15.21
N SER A 260 -5.01 -8.66 16.47
CA SER A 260 -5.89 -8.34 17.62
C SER A 260 -6.63 -7.02 17.44
N ASN A 261 -5.90 -5.92 17.18
CA ASN A 261 -6.49 -4.59 17.03
C ASN A 261 -7.40 -4.52 15.81
N LEU A 262 -7.03 -5.19 14.70
CA LEU A 262 -7.89 -5.24 13.52
C LEU A 262 -9.19 -5.94 13.83
N THR A 263 -9.14 -7.08 14.52
CA THR A 263 -10.33 -7.82 14.92
C THR A 263 -11.22 -7.02 15.87
N GLU A 264 -10.65 -6.36 16.88
CA GLU A 264 -11.40 -5.50 17.79
C GLU A 264 -12.16 -4.38 17.05
N ILE A 265 -11.51 -3.73 16.07
CA ILE A 265 -12.15 -2.68 15.25
C ILE A 265 -13.29 -3.26 14.41
N LEU A 266 -13.04 -4.37 13.70
CA LEU A 266 -14.03 -4.98 12.82
C LEU A 266 -15.26 -5.52 13.58
N GLU A 267 -15.08 -5.97 14.82
CA GLU A 267 -16.15 -6.46 15.70
C GLU A 267 -16.92 -5.33 16.40
N SER A 268 -16.45 -4.09 16.34
CA SER A 268 -17.05 -2.95 17.05
C SER A 268 -18.43 -2.52 16.51
N ALA A 269 -18.77 -2.89 15.27
CA ALA A 269 -20.02 -2.51 14.62
C ALA A 269 -20.85 -3.75 14.24
N GLU A 270 -22.08 -3.83 14.78
CA GLU A 270 -23.00 -4.93 14.48
C GLU A 270 -23.39 -4.95 12.99
N LYS A 271 -23.36 -6.14 12.37
CA LYS A 271 -23.83 -6.39 10.99
C LYS A 271 -23.12 -5.55 9.92
N THR A 272 -21.80 -5.48 9.98
CA THR A 272 -20.98 -4.87 8.93
C THR A 272 -20.35 -5.92 8.03
N ASP A 273 -20.30 -5.65 6.73
CA ASP A 273 -19.50 -6.43 5.81
C ASP A 273 -18.02 -6.06 5.98
N VAL A 274 -17.11 -6.99 5.70
CA VAL A 274 -15.66 -6.72 5.71
C VAL A 274 -15.10 -6.95 4.31
N VAL A 275 -14.40 -5.94 3.82
CA VAL A 275 -13.78 -5.92 2.51
C VAL A 275 -12.32 -5.53 2.65
N PHE A 276 -11.42 -6.34 2.11
CA PHE A 276 -10.02 -5.97 1.94
C PHE A 276 -9.83 -5.37 0.55
N THR A 277 -9.10 -4.26 0.44
CA THR A 277 -8.54 -3.86 -0.84
C THR A 277 -7.46 -4.86 -1.26
N HIS A 278 -7.01 -4.79 -2.51
CA HIS A 278 -6.01 -5.72 -3.02
C HIS A 278 -4.74 -5.78 -2.15
N SER A 279 -4.36 -4.65 -1.54
CA SER A 279 -3.18 -4.58 -0.68
C SER A 279 -3.29 -5.44 0.59
N GLY A 280 -4.52 -5.74 1.03
CA GLY A 280 -4.81 -6.62 2.15
C GLY A 280 -4.87 -8.11 1.81
N ALA A 281 -4.61 -8.51 0.56
CA ALA A 281 -4.79 -9.89 0.10
C ALA A 281 -4.02 -10.93 0.91
N ILE A 282 -2.85 -10.59 1.44
CA ILE A 282 -2.03 -11.52 2.24
C ILE A 282 -2.75 -11.86 3.56
N ILE A 283 -3.31 -10.86 4.24
CA ILE A 283 -4.09 -11.07 5.47
C ILE A 283 -5.35 -11.87 5.14
N SER A 284 -6.11 -11.46 4.13
CA SER A 284 -7.39 -12.10 3.79
C SER A 284 -7.25 -13.57 3.33
N ARG A 285 -6.09 -13.96 2.77
CA ARG A 285 -5.84 -15.30 2.23
C ARG A 285 -5.12 -16.25 3.19
N LEU A 286 -4.30 -15.71 4.09
CA LEU A 286 -3.51 -16.52 5.02
C LEU A 286 -4.12 -16.61 6.42
N ALA A 287 -4.84 -15.58 6.87
CA ALA A 287 -5.54 -15.62 8.16
C ALA A 287 -6.94 -16.24 7.97
N SER A 288 -7.14 -17.46 8.46
CA SER A 288 -8.39 -18.21 8.28
C SER A 288 -9.63 -17.46 8.78
N ARG A 289 -9.49 -16.60 9.79
CA ARG A 289 -10.59 -15.76 10.30
C ARG A 289 -11.20 -14.84 9.24
N PHE A 290 -10.43 -14.45 8.23
CA PHE A 290 -10.87 -13.55 7.15
C PHE A 290 -11.16 -14.28 5.84
N ALA A 291 -11.23 -15.62 5.84
CA ALA A 291 -11.45 -16.40 4.63
C ALA A 291 -12.76 -16.07 3.89
N ALA A 292 -13.77 -15.56 4.60
CA ALA A 292 -15.05 -15.13 4.03
C ALA A 292 -15.08 -13.64 3.63
N ALA A 293 -14.07 -12.85 3.99
CA ALA A 293 -14.02 -11.43 3.65
C ALA A 293 -13.82 -11.25 2.15
N ARG A 294 -14.53 -10.29 1.56
CA ARG A 294 -14.41 -10.01 0.12
C ARG A 294 -13.08 -9.30 -0.15
N LEU A 295 -12.41 -9.69 -1.23
CA LEU A 295 -11.19 -9.05 -1.71
C LEU A 295 -11.48 -8.29 -3.01
N LEU A 296 -11.13 -7.01 -3.07
CA LEU A 296 -11.29 -6.19 -4.27
C LEU A 296 -10.18 -6.43 -5.29
N SER A 297 -10.46 -6.10 -6.56
CA SER A 297 -9.42 -6.03 -7.59
C SER A 297 -8.45 -4.88 -7.31
N ALA A 298 -7.23 -4.98 -7.84
CA ALA A 298 -6.17 -3.98 -7.62
C ALA A 298 -6.54 -2.57 -8.10
N ASN A 299 -7.41 -2.46 -9.10
CA ASN A 299 -7.78 -1.18 -9.72
C ASN A 299 -9.24 -0.79 -9.44
N GLN A 300 -9.95 -1.47 -8.52
CA GLN A 300 -11.37 -1.20 -8.24
C GLN A 300 -11.60 0.27 -7.87
N GLY A 301 -10.78 0.84 -6.97
CA GLY A 301 -10.91 2.24 -6.56
C GLY A 301 -10.76 3.20 -7.72
N CYS A 302 -9.76 3.00 -8.58
CA CYS A 302 -9.57 3.78 -9.79
C CYS A 302 -10.72 3.64 -10.80
N GLN A 303 -11.21 2.41 -11.04
CA GLN A 303 -12.35 2.15 -11.93
C GLN A 303 -13.62 2.85 -11.43
N ASN A 304 -13.84 2.80 -10.12
CA ASN A 304 -14.93 3.49 -9.46
C ASN A 304 -14.82 5.01 -9.65
N CYS A 305 -13.63 5.61 -9.48
CA CYS A 305 -13.44 7.03 -9.75
C CYS A 305 -13.84 7.44 -11.17
N PHE A 306 -13.53 6.62 -12.19
CA PHE A 306 -13.97 6.89 -13.56
C PHE A 306 -15.48 6.79 -13.73
N SER A 307 -16.14 5.83 -13.08
CA SER A 307 -17.59 5.66 -13.20
C SER A 307 -18.40 6.81 -12.57
N VAL A 308 -17.83 7.49 -11.56
CA VAL A 308 -18.47 8.61 -10.86
C VAL A 308 -17.77 9.96 -11.07
N GLN A 309 -16.96 10.10 -12.12
CA GLN A 309 -16.16 11.30 -12.38
C GLN A 309 -16.96 12.61 -12.30
N GLN A 310 -18.19 12.62 -12.83
CA GLN A 310 -19.08 13.80 -12.79
C GLN A 310 -19.46 14.18 -11.35
N LYS A 311 -19.76 13.19 -10.50
CA LYS A 311 -20.10 13.41 -9.09
C LYS A 311 -18.88 13.92 -8.31
N ILE A 312 -17.72 13.33 -8.57
CA ILE A 312 -16.44 13.78 -7.99
C ILE A 312 -16.18 15.24 -8.37
N ALA A 313 -16.34 15.61 -9.64
CA ALA A 313 -16.12 16.98 -10.10
C ALA A 313 -17.05 18.00 -9.42
N LEU A 314 -18.31 17.63 -9.18
CA LEU A 314 -19.29 18.48 -8.47
C LEU A 314 -18.92 18.71 -7.00
N GLU A 315 -18.40 17.68 -6.32
CA GLU A 315 -17.98 17.79 -4.92
C GLU A 315 -16.56 18.40 -4.76
N SER A 316 -15.84 18.66 -5.86
CA SER A 316 -14.43 19.11 -5.83
C SER A 316 -14.21 20.63 -5.80
N GLU A 317 -15.26 21.46 -5.67
CA GLU A 317 -15.17 22.93 -5.85
C GLU A 317 -14.10 23.63 -4.98
N GLN A 318 -13.75 23.07 -3.81
CA GLN A 318 -12.74 23.62 -2.90
C GLN A 318 -11.46 22.78 -2.78
N LEU A 319 -11.22 21.81 -3.67
CA LEU A 319 -10.08 20.88 -3.61
C LEU A 319 -9.81 20.36 -2.18
N HIS A 320 -10.77 19.57 -1.68
CA HIS A 320 -10.65 18.87 -0.40
C HIS A 320 -10.73 17.36 -0.66
N ARG A 321 -10.35 16.55 0.34
CA ARG A 321 -10.55 15.10 0.30
C ARG A 321 -12.04 14.80 0.43
N ILE A 322 -12.67 14.34 -0.65
CA ILE A 322 -14.07 13.95 -0.68
C ILE A 322 -14.26 12.70 0.18
N ARG A 323 -15.08 12.84 1.24
CA ARG A 323 -15.45 11.77 2.19
C ARG A 323 -16.93 11.42 2.16
N SER A 324 -17.70 12.12 1.32
CA SER A 324 -19.12 11.88 1.04
C SER A 324 -19.36 12.06 -0.45
N LEU A 325 -20.05 11.12 -1.10
CA LEU A 325 -20.39 11.22 -2.53
C LEU A 325 -21.89 11.02 -2.77
N LYS A 326 -22.57 12.00 -3.37
CA LYS A 326 -24.00 11.96 -3.66
C LYS A 326 -24.30 11.52 -5.09
#